data_AF-A0A348WFV7-F1
#
_entry.id   AF-A0A348WFV7-F1
#
_cell.length_a   1.000
_cell.length_b   1.000
_cell.length_c   1.000
_cell.angle_alpha   90.00
_cell.angle_beta   90.00
_cell.angle_gamma   90.00
#
_symmetry.space_group_name_H-M   'P 1'
#
loop_
_entity.id
_entity.type
_entity.pdbx_description
1 polymer ?
#
loop_
_entity_poly.entity_id
_entity_poly.type
_entity_poly.pdbx_seq_one_letter_code
_entity_poly.pdbx_strand_id
1 'polypeptide(L)'
;VALNLVQRMCGIAGLTAQYVQEIEGTKAILLDSRKTTPGLRMLEKYAVTCGGGRSHRLGLDNGIMLKDNHIAVAGGIRAAVERAKAYAPMLTKIEVECDRLDQVDEALAAGVDVIMLDNMSNDDMREA
;
A
#
# COMPACT_ATOMS: atom_id res chain seq x y z
N VAL A 1 -10.31 3.31 30.19
CA VAL A 1 -10.06 3.97 28.89
C VAL A 1 -8.59 4.00 28.54
N ALA A 2 -7.72 4.62 29.34
CA ALA A 2 -6.28 4.72 29.05
C ALA A 2 -5.60 3.37 28.76
N LEU A 3 -5.82 2.36 29.61
CA LEU A 3 -5.24 1.03 29.41
C LEU A 3 -5.64 0.38 28.08
N ASN A 4 -6.91 0.49 27.67
CA ASN A 4 -7.39 -0.08 26.41
C ASN A 4 -6.63 0.49 25.20
N LEU A 5 -6.39 1.80 25.19
CA LEU A 5 -5.65 2.46 24.12
C LEU A 5 -4.18 2.05 24.14
N VAL A 6 -3.52 2.12 25.31
CA VAL A 6 -2.11 1.77 25.44
C VAL A 6 -1.86 0.31 25.09
N GLN A 7 -2.66 -0.62 25.61
CA GLN A 7 -2.54 -2.06 25.30
C GLN A 7 -2.68 -2.32 23.80
N ARG A 8 -3.67 -1.70 23.14
CA ARG A 8 -3.87 -1.86 21.70
C ARG A 8 -2.69 -1.30 20.89
N MET A 9 -2.23 -0.09 21.21
CA MET A 9 -1.13 0.54 20.48
C MET A 9 0.19 -0.21 20.71
N CYS A 10 0.48 -0.64 21.95
CA CYS A 10 1.64 -1.48 22.24
C CYS A 10 1.57 -2.83 21.53
N GLY A 11 0.40 -3.45 21.41
CA GLY A 11 0.22 -4.69 20.65
C GLY A 11 0.55 -4.51 19.16
N ILE A 12 0.07 -3.43 18.54
CA ILE A 12 0.37 -3.12 17.13
C ILE A 12 1.86 -2.82 16.94
N ALA A 13 2.45 -1.98 17.79
CA ALA A 13 3.86 -1.62 17.72
C ALA A 13 4.77 -2.84 17.93
N GLY A 14 4.45 -3.68 18.92
CA GLY A 14 5.20 -4.91 19.23
C GLY A 14 5.16 -5.93 18.08
N LEU A 15 3.98 -6.17 17.50
CA LEU A 15 3.85 -7.06 16.34
C LEU A 15 4.57 -6.49 15.11
N THR A 16 4.47 -5.19 14.89
CA THR A 16 5.18 -4.51 13.80
C THR A 16 6.69 -4.69 13.93
N ALA A 17 7.24 -4.51 15.13
CA ALA A 17 8.67 -4.70 15.40
C ALA A 17 9.13 -6.14 15.10
N GLN A 18 8.30 -7.15 15.38
CA GLN A 18 8.59 -8.53 15.01
C GLN A 18 8.73 -8.70 13.50
N TYR A 19 7.78 -8.20 12.70
CA TYR A 19 7.89 -8.28 11.24
C TYR A 19 9.05 -7.47 10.67
N VAL A 20 9.36 -6.31 11.25
CA VAL A 20 10.54 -5.51 10.86
C VAL A 20 11.83 -6.29 11.12
N GLN A 21 11.91 -7.01 12.24
CA GLN A 21 13.04 -7.87 12.56
C GLN A 21 13.17 -9.05 11.58
N GLU A 22 12.06 -9.69 11.19
CA GLU A 22 12.08 -10.81 10.23
C GLU A 22 12.61 -10.41 8.84
N ILE A 23 12.44 -9.15 8.44
CA ILE A 23 12.95 -8.62 7.16
C ILE A 23 14.28 -7.88 7.30
N GLU A 24 14.92 -7.93 8.48
CA GLU A 24 16.22 -7.31 8.73
C GLU A 24 17.29 -7.88 7.78
N GLY A 25 18.17 -7.00 7.27
CA GLY A 25 19.18 -7.36 6.26
C GLY A 25 18.68 -7.35 4.82
N THR A 26 17.37 -7.20 4.59
CA THR A 26 16.81 -6.95 3.26
C THR A 26 16.68 -5.44 2.98
N LYS A 27 16.23 -5.09 1.77
CA LYS A 27 15.83 -3.71 1.41
C LYS A 27 14.33 -3.46 1.59
N ALA A 28 13.58 -4.46 2.05
CA ALA A 28 12.13 -4.36 2.21
C ALA A 28 11.77 -3.38 3.34
N ILE A 29 10.62 -2.73 3.20
CA ILE A 29 10.07 -1.84 4.22
C ILE A 29 8.65 -2.31 4.52
N LEU A 30 8.36 -2.57 5.78
CA LEU A 30 7.02 -2.94 6.21
C LEU A 30 6.09 -1.73 6.17
N LEU A 31 4.96 -1.86 5.45
CA LEU A 31 3.93 -0.83 5.34
C LEU A 31 2.62 -1.24 6.01
N ASP A 32 1.93 -0.27 6.61
CA ASP A 32 0.54 -0.45 7.05
C ASP A 32 -0.46 -0.29 5.89
N SER A 33 -1.75 -0.40 6.20
CA SER A 33 -2.84 -0.19 5.22
C SER A 33 -3.95 0.69 5.79
N ARG A 34 -5.08 0.75 5.07
CA ARG A 34 -6.33 1.37 5.55
C ARG A 34 -7.29 0.39 6.23
N LYS A 35 -6.90 -0.88 6.39
CA LYS A 35 -7.65 -1.92 7.13
C LYS A 35 -7.49 -1.72 8.65
N THR A 36 -7.89 -0.53 9.12
CA THR A 36 -7.76 -0.06 10.50
C THR A 36 -9.10 -0.07 11.21
N THR A 37 -9.12 -0.08 12.54
CA THR A 37 -10.37 0.05 13.29
C THR A 37 -11.02 1.44 13.06
N PRO A 38 -12.33 1.51 12.76
CA PRO A 38 -13.02 2.78 12.55
C PRO A 38 -12.78 3.75 13.71
N GLY A 39 -12.43 5.00 13.37
CA GLY A 39 -12.13 6.06 14.34
C GLY A 39 -10.72 6.03 14.96
N LEU A 40 -9.95 4.95 14.80
CA LEU A 40 -8.63 4.80 15.44
C LEU A 40 -7.44 4.84 14.48
N ARG A 41 -7.66 5.05 13.18
CA ARG A 41 -6.61 4.96 12.13
C ARG A 41 -5.33 5.71 12.47
N MET A 42 -5.42 6.97 12.90
CA MET A 42 -4.24 7.78 13.18
C MET A 42 -3.41 7.21 14.33
N LEU A 43 -4.07 6.66 15.36
CA LEU A 43 -3.39 6.02 16.49
C LEU A 43 -2.72 4.72 16.03
N GLU A 44 -3.42 3.90 15.26
CA GLU A 44 -2.89 2.61 14.79
C GLU A 44 -1.71 2.78 13.84
N LYS A 45 -1.78 3.73 12.90
CA LYS A 45 -0.66 4.06 12.00
C LYS A 45 0.54 4.65 12.76
N TYR A 46 0.27 5.46 13.79
CA TYR A 46 1.34 5.93 14.68
C TYR A 46 2.00 4.78 15.42
N ALA A 47 1.22 3.81 15.93
CA ALA A 47 1.75 2.62 16.59
C ALA A 47 2.63 1.78 15.64
N VAL A 48 2.25 1.62 14.37
CA VAL A 48 3.12 0.99 13.35
C VAL A 48 4.43 1.75 13.21
N THR A 49 4.39 3.08 13.15
CA THR A 49 5.61 3.90 13.07
C THR A 49 6.49 3.71 14.31
N CYS A 50 5.91 3.62 15.52
CA CYS A 50 6.66 3.30 16.74
C CYS A 50 7.31 1.91 16.70
N GLY A 51 6.71 0.94 16.02
CA GLY A 51 7.27 -0.39 15.81
C GLY A 51 8.32 -0.49 14.70
N GLY A 52 8.66 0.62 14.03
CA GLY A 52 9.65 0.66 12.94
C GLY A 52 9.09 0.44 11.54
N GLY A 53 7.77 0.22 11.39
CA GLY A 53 7.10 0.22 10.09
C GLY A 53 6.95 1.64 9.52
N ARG A 54 6.46 1.75 8.29
CA ARG A 54 6.08 3.05 7.69
C ARG A 54 4.62 3.07 7.30
N SER A 55 4.05 4.26 7.29
CA SER A 55 2.67 4.42 6.83
C SER A 55 2.57 4.48 5.31
N HIS A 56 1.67 3.68 4.76
CA HIS A 56 1.07 3.93 3.44
C HIS A 56 0.11 5.14 3.56
N ARG A 57 -0.63 5.49 2.50
CA ARG A 57 -1.59 6.59 2.49
C ARG A 57 -2.59 6.53 3.66
N LEU A 58 -2.90 7.69 4.22
CA LEU A 58 -3.84 7.82 5.35
C LEU A 58 -5.31 7.62 4.93
N GLY A 59 -5.64 8.02 3.71
CA GLY A 59 -6.99 8.07 3.18
C GLY A 59 -7.02 8.01 1.67
N LEU A 60 -8.19 8.20 1.08
CA LEU A 60 -8.36 8.28 -0.38
C LEU A 60 -7.90 9.64 -0.94
N ASP A 61 -7.77 10.62 -0.06
CA ASP A 61 -7.36 12.01 -0.29
C ASP A 61 -5.84 12.21 -0.24
N ASN A 62 -5.07 11.18 0.13
CA ASN A 62 -3.62 11.28 0.36
C ASN A 62 -2.76 10.54 -0.69
N GLY A 63 -3.37 9.92 -1.69
CA GLY A 63 -2.66 9.23 -2.77
C GLY A 63 -3.61 8.46 -3.68
N ILE A 64 -3.21 8.30 -4.94
CA ILE A 64 -3.98 7.56 -5.94
C ILE A 64 -3.49 6.11 -5.98
N MET A 65 -4.41 5.17 -5.82
CA MET A 65 -4.16 3.74 -5.98
C MET A 65 -5.32 3.16 -6.77
N LEU A 66 -5.01 2.68 -7.96
CA LEU A 66 -5.96 2.05 -8.87
C LEU A 66 -6.01 0.55 -8.54
N LYS A 67 -7.17 0.13 -8.05
CA LYS A 67 -7.51 -1.27 -7.81
C LYS A 67 -8.17 -1.90 -9.04
N ASP A 68 -8.28 -3.22 -9.05
CA ASP A 68 -9.09 -4.05 -9.95
C ASP A 68 -10.41 -3.40 -10.43
N ASN A 69 -11.20 -2.87 -9.49
CA ASN A 69 -12.50 -2.26 -9.75
C ASN A 69 -12.38 -1.00 -10.61
N HIS A 70 -11.33 -0.21 -10.42
CA HIS A 70 -11.09 0.99 -11.21
C HIS A 70 -10.63 0.63 -12.62
N ILE A 71 -9.77 -0.39 -12.74
CA ILE A 71 -9.27 -0.90 -14.00
C ILE A 71 -10.43 -1.45 -14.85
N ALA A 72 -11.31 -2.24 -14.23
CA ALA A 72 -12.51 -2.79 -14.87
C ALA A 72 -13.45 -1.68 -15.39
N VAL A 73 -13.68 -0.62 -14.60
CA VAL A 73 -14.53 0.51 -15.01
C VAL A 73 -13.87 1.38 -16.08
N ALA A 74 -12.54 1.53 -16.05
CA ALA A 74 -11.80 2.31 -17.03
C ALA A 74 -11.61 1.59 -18.36
N GLY A 75 -11.71 0.25 -18.37
CA GLY A 75 -11.50 -0.59 -19.55
C GLY A 75 -10.05 -1.01 -19.78
N GLY A 76 -9.22 -1.03 -18.73
CA GLY A 76 -7.80 -1.43 -18.80
C GLY A 76 -6.88 -0.56 -17.94
N ILE A 77 -5.66 -1.03 -17.68
CA ILE A 77 -4.70 -0.33 -16.79
C ILE A 77 -4.27 0.97 -17.44
N ARG A 78 -3.89 0.95 -18.72
CA ARG A 78 -3.47 2.16 -19.44
C ARG A 78 -4.54 3.25 -19.39
N ALA A 79 -5.79 2.91 -19.68
CA ALA A 79 -6.90 3.87 -19.65
C ALA A 79 -7.14 4.41 -18.23
N ALA A 80 -7.03 3.56 -17.20
CA ALA A 80 -7.17 3.98 -15.81
C ALA A 80 -6.05 4.96 -15.39
N VAL A 81 -4.81 4.65 -15.76
CA VAL A 81 -3.63 5.47 -15.44
C VAL A 81 -3.65 6.81 -16.18
N GLU A 82 -3.99 6.82 -17.47
CA GLU A 82 -4.12 8.07 -18.26
C GLU A 82 -5.18 8.99 -17.64
N ARG A 83 -6.34 8.44 -17.26
CA ARG A 83 -7.37 9.21 -16.55
C ARG A 83 -6.88 9.69 -15.19
N ALA A 84 -6.22 8.84 -14.40
CA ALA A 84 -5.67 9.24 -13.11
C ALA A 84 -4.69 10.40 -13.25
N LYS A 85 -3.75 10.34 -14.21
CA LYS A 85 -2.76 11.39 -14.49
C LYS A 85 -3.41 12.71 -14.89
N ALA A 86 -4.51 12.67 -15.65
CA ALA A 86 -5.22 13.88 -16.06
C ALA A 86 -5.87 14.65 -14.90
N TYR A 87 -6.22 13.97 -13.80
CA TYR A 87 -6.85 14.57 -12.62
C TYR A 87 -5.91 14.70 -11.41
N ALA A 88 -4.79 13.98 -11.40
CA ALA A 88 -3.86 13.96 -10.29
C ALA A 88 -3.19 15.33 -10.09
N PRO A 89 -3.11 15.83 -8.84
CA PRO A 89 -2.18 16.90 -8.52
C PRO A 89 -0.74 16.50 -8.88
N MET A 90 0.06 17.46 -9.34
CA MET A 90 1.42 17.23 -9.87
C MET A 90 2.34 16.43 -8.92
N LEU A 91 2.15 16.56 -7.60
CA LEU A 91 2.99 15.91 -6.59
C LEU A 91 2.45 14.57 -6.08
N THR A 92 1.32 14.10 -6.62
CA THR A 92 0.67 12.88 -6.17
C THR A 92 1.14 11.68 -6.98
N LYS A 93 1.73 10.69 -6.30
CA LYS A 93 2.09 9.41 -6.91
C LYS A 93 0.84 8.57 -7.26
N ILE A 94 0.96 7.78 -8.32
CA ILE A 94 -0.04 6.83 -8.79
C ILE A 94 0.48 5.41 -8.59
N GLU A 95 -0.27 4.64 -7.81
CA GLU A 95 -0.04 3.22 -7.57
C GLU A 95 -1.07 2.36 -8.32
N VAL A 96 -0.67 1.20 -8.81
CA VAL A 96 -1.57 0.25 -9.48
C VAL A 96 -1.41 -1.14 -8.87
N GLU A 97 -2.54 -1.79 -8.60
CA GLU A 97 -2.62 -3.18 -8.15
C GLU A 97 -2.59 -4.11 -9.37
N CYS A 98 -1.66 -5.07 -9.36
CA CYS A 98 -1.47 -6.06 -10.42
C CYS A 98 -1.53 -7.46 -9.81
N ASP A 99 -2.34 -8.35 -10.39
CA ASP A 99 -2.49 -9.74 -9.94
C ASP A 99 -1.83 -10.76 -10.89
N ARG A 100 -1.23 -10.29 -11.99
CA ARG A 100 -0.55 -11.10 -13.01
C ARG A 100 0.60 -10.33 -13.66
N LEU A 101 1.57 -11.05 -14.23
CA LEU A 101 2.75 -10.46 -14.90
C LEU A 101 2.39 -9.56 -16.09
N ASP A 102 1.38 -9.91 -16.89
CA ASP A 102 0.95 -9.09 -18.03
C ASP A 102 0.48 -7.68 -17.61
N GLN A 103 -0.10 -7.57 -16.41
CA GLN A 103 -0.53 -6.29 -15.85
C GLN A 103 0.65 -5.45 -15.35
N VAL A 104 1.71 -6.09 -14.85
CA VAL A 104 2.95 -5.42 -14.44
C VAL A 104 3.57 -4.70 -15.64
N ASP A 105 3.69 -5.39 -16.78
CA ASP A 105 4.19 -4.80 -18.02
C ASP A 105 3.32 -3.63 -18.50
N GLU A 106 1.99 -3.78 -18.45
CA GLU A 106 1.07 -2.71 -18.83
C GLU A 106 1.19 -1.48 -17.90
N ALA A 107 1.33 -1.71 -16.59
CA ALA A 107 1.50 -0.66 -15.60
C ALA A 107 2.84 0.07 -15.77
N LEU A 108 3.93 -0.66 -16.02
CA LEU A 108 5.25 -0.10 -16.34
C LEU A 108 5.19 0.76 -17.60
N ALA A 109 4.59 0.26 -18.68
CA ALA A 109 4.42 1.00 -19.93
C ALA A 109 3.55 2.25 -19.76
N ALA A 110 2.55 2.20 -18.87
CA ALA A 110 1.72 3.35 -18.51
C ALA A 110 2.45 4.38 -17.62
N GLY A 111 3.64 4.06 -17.12
CA GLY A 111 4.51 4.94 -16.34
C GLY A 111 3.95 5.27 -14.96
N VAL A 112 3.51 4.26 -14.22
CA VAL A 112 3.05 4.40 -12.82
C VAL A 112 4.24 4.59 -11.87
N ASP A 113 4.00 5.19 -10.71
CA ASP A 113 5.06 5.42 -9.71
C ASP A 113 5.32 4.20 -8.83
N VAL A 114 4.27 3.39 -8.59
CA VAL A 114 4.30 2.21 -7.71
C VAL A 114 3.45 1.10 -8.30
N ILE A 115 3.95 -0.13 -8.24
CA ILE A 115 3.22 -1.35 -8.60
C ILE A 115 3.05 -2.18 -7.32
N MET A 116 1.81 -2.59 -7.04
CA MET A 116 1.48 -3.51 -5.96
C MET A 116 1.18 -4.88 -6.56
N LEU A 117 1.99 -5.88 -6.20
CA LEU A 117 1.78 -7.28 -6.60
C LEU A 117 0.78 -7.92 -5.63
N ASP A 118 -0.47 -8.12 -6.04
CA ASP A 118 -1.55 -8.64 -5.19
C ASP A 118 -1.73 -10.14 -5.38
N ASN A 119 -1.57 -10.90 -4.30
CA ASN A 119 -1.78 -12.37 -4.24
C ASN A 119 -1.04 -13.19 -5.32
N MET A 120 0.06 -12.67 -5.86
CA MET A 120 0.92 -13.38 -6.82
C MET A 120 1.75 -14.47 -6.13
N SER A 121 2.15 -15.50 -6.89
CA SER A 121 3.05 -16.52 -6.36
C SER A 121 4.45 -15.95 -6.08
N ASN A 122 5.23 -16.60 -5.22
CA ASN A 122 6.61 -16.17 -4.95
C ASN A 122 7.51 -16.20 -6.19
N ASP A 123 7.21 -17.07 -7.16
CA ASP A 123 7.96 -17.15 -8.41
C ASP A 123 7.58 -16.00 -9.34
N ASP A 124 6.29 -15.68 -9.47
CA ASP A 124 5.84 -14.52 -10.25
C ASP A 124 6.34 -13.20 -9.62
N MET A 125 6.32 -13.07 -8.29
CA MET A 125 6.87 -11.89 -7.59
C MET A 125 8.39 -11.74 -7.74
N ARG A 126 9.10 -12.83 -8.02
CA ARG A 126 10.54 -12.79 -8.31
C ARG A 126 10.81 -12.38 -9.77
N GLU A 127 9.90 -12.72 -10.67
CA GLU A 127 9.98 -12.38 -12.09
C GLU A 127 9.61 -10.92 -12.38
N ALA A 128 8.60 -10.39 -11.69
CA ALA A 128 8.15 -8.99 -11.75
C ALA A 128 9.21 -7.98 -11.31
#